data_AF-A0A7W0MBT3-F1
#
_entry.id   AF-A0A7W0MBT3-F1
#
_cell.length_a   1.000
_cell.length_b   1.000
_cell.length_c   1.000
_cell.angle_alpha   90.00
_cell.angle_beta   90.00
_cell.angle_gamma   90.00
#
_symmetry.space_group_name_H-M   'P 1'
#
loop_
_entity.id
_entity.type
_entity.pdbx_description
1 polymer ?
#
loop_
_entity_poly.entity_id
_entity_poly.type
_entity_poly.pdbx_seq_one_letter_code
_entity_poly.pdbx_strand_id
1 'polypeptide(L)'
;MRTDARNAFLVRLLELTREVEATVEAAKLSRDPPFRRYDQRFQLVRFINERDHGPRYEIGRWFPGCTAAEAKRFQRVVRDLHAAGLVVGSMGDRRLTNVMLTPEGRAEAERLTKECPKR
;
A
#
# COMPACT_ATOMS: atom_id res chain seq x y z
N MET A 1 -6.73 20.24 -6.18
CA MET A 1 -6.64 19.90 -4.74
C MET A 1 -7.21 18.53 -4.34
N ARG A 2 -8.44 18.11 -4.70
CA ARG A 2 -8.90 16.72 -4.39
C ARG A 2 -8.23 15.65 -5.25
N THR A 3 -8.03 15.95 -6.54
CA THR A 3 -7.38 15.06 -7.50
C THR A 3 -5.93 14.75 -7.11
N ASP A 4 -5.21 15.73 -6.58
CA ASP A 4 -3.78 15.58 -6.25
C ASP A 4 -3.57 14.59 -5.10
N ALA A 5 -4.37 14.69 -4.04
CA ALA A 5 -4.30 13.74 -2.91
C ALA A 5 -4.74 12.33 -3.30
N ARG A 6 -5.73 12.21 -4.20
CA ARG A 6 -6.18 10.92 -4.75
C ARG A 6 -5.07 10.27 -5.58
N ASN A 7 -4.46 11.01 -6.49
CA ASN A 7 -3.42 10.51 -7.37
C ASN A 7 -2.17 10.14 -6.57
N ALA A 8 -1.76 11.01 -5.62
CA ALA A 8 -0.66 10.71 -4.70
C ALA A 8 -0.91 9.44 -3.90
N PHE A 9 -2.16 9.20 -3.46
CA PHE A 9 -2.53 7.98 -2.75
C PHE A 9 -2.36 6.73 -3.63
N LEU A 10 -2.90 6.73 -4.86
CA LEU A 10 -2.80 5.60 -5.77
C LEU A 10 -1.35 5.28 -6.15
N VAL A 11 -0.57 6.31 -6.47
CA VAL A 11 0.86 6.15 -6.79
C VAL A 11 1.62 5.58 -5.59
N ARG A 12 1.41 6.12 -4.39
CA ARG A 12 2.09 5.64 -3.20
C ARG A 12 1.70 4.19 -2.86
N LEU A 13 0.42 3.85 -3.01
CA LEU A 13 -0.05 2.48 -2.79
C LEU A 13 0.57 1.50 -3.80
N LEU A 14 0.72 1.90 -5.06
CA LEU A 14 1.42 1.10 -6.08
C LEU A 14 2.89 0.86 -5.71
N GLU A 15 3.60 1.89 -5.26
CA GLU A 15 4.98 1.77 -4.78
C GLU A 15 5.10 0.78 -3.63
N LEU A 16 4.27 0.94 -2.58
CA LEU A 16 4.25 0.06 -1.42
C LEU A 16 3.91 -1.39 -1.80
N THR A 17 2.99 -1.58 -2.74
CA THR A 17 2.64 -2.92 -3.24
C THR A 17 3.83 -3.58 -3.92
N ARG A 18 4.56 -2.84 -4.77
CA ARG A 18 5.78 -3.35 -5.42
C ARG A 18 6.91 -3.61 -4.43
N GLU A 19 7.08 -2.78 -3.40
CA GLU A 19 8.05 -3.00 -2.32
C GLU A 19 7.78 -4.31 -1.57
N VAL A 20 6.50 -4.60 -1.25
CA VAL A 20 6.08 -5.84 -0.59
C VAL A 20 6.30 -7.04 -1.51
N GLU A 21 5.88 -6.96 -2.77
CA GLU A 21 6.08 -8.02 -3.78
C GLU A 21 7.58 -8.36 -3.93
N ALA A 22 8.43 -7.34 -4.11
CA ALA A 22 9.87 -7.52 -4.24
C ALA A 22 10.52 -8.15 -2.99
N THR A 23 10.06 -7.76 -1.80
CA THR A 23 10.55 -8.32 -0.53
C THR A 23 10.22 -9.81 -0.41
N VAL A 24 9.00 -10.21 -0.78
CA VAL A 24 8.58 -11.62 -0.75
C VAL A 24 9.37 -12.45 -1.77
N GLU A 25 9.60 -11.93 -2.98
CA GLU A 25 10.39 -12.65 -3.99
C GLU A 25 11.87 -12.80 -3.60
N ALA A 26 12.49 -11.74 -3.06
CA ALA A 26 13.84 -11.81 -2.53
C ALA A 26 13.97 -12.85 -1.40
N ALA A 27 12.94 -12.95 -0.54
CA ALA A 27 12.89 -13.94 0.53
C ALA A 27 12.80 -15.38 0.01
N LYS A 28 12.12 -15.63 -1.12
CA LYS A 28 12.01 -16.96 -1.74
C LYS A 28 13.31 -17.44 -2.38
N LEU A 29 14.11 -16.53 -2.94
CA LEU A 29 15.33 -16.85 -3.70
C LEU A 29 16.57 -17.12 -2.83
N SER A 30 16.52 -16.81 -1.53
CA SER A 30 17.68 -16.99 -0.65
C SER A 30 17.92 -18.47 -0.31
N ARG A 31 19.06 -19.03 -0.76
CA ARG A 31 19.49 -20.43 -0.52
C ARG A 31 19.92 -20.73 0.92
N ASP A 32 20.27 -19.71 1.69
CA ASP A 32 20.39 -19.77 3.14
C ASP A 32 19.30 -18.81 3.64
N PRO A 33 18.25 -19.26 4.34
CA PRO A 33 17.21 -18.33 4.73
C PRO A 33 17.86 -17.31 5.66
N PRO A 34 17.82 -15.99 5.38
CA PRO A 34 18.38 -14.97 6.27
C PRO A 34 17.61 -14.87 7.60
N PHE A 35 16.73 -15.84 7.88
CA PHE A 35 15.64 -15.85 8.83
C PHE A 35 15.92 -16.78 10.04
N ARG A 36 17.17 -16.86 10.50
CA ARG A 36 17.59 -17.77 11.59
C ARG A 36 17.19 -17.31 13.01
N ARG A 37 16.38 -16.26 13.17
CA ARG A 37 15.85 -15.81 14.48
C ARG A 37 14.32 -15.66 14.45
N TYR A 38 13.68 -16.00 15.57
CA TYR A 38 12.22 -16.05 15.75
C TYR A 38 11.50 -14.79 15.22
N ASP A 39 12.08 -13.59 15.44
CA ASP A 39 11.57 -12.30 14.97
C ASP A 39 11.42 -12.17 13.44
N GLN A 40 12.27 -12.86 12.67
CA GLN A 40 12.30 -12.72 11.22
C GLN A 40 11.26 -13.59 10.51
N ARG A 41 10.81 -14.70 11.13
CA ARG A 41 9.66 -15.47 10.64
C ARG A 41 8.37 -14.66 10.73
N PHE A 42 8.19 -13.89 11.80
CA PHE A 42 7.05 -12.97 11.92
C PHE A 42 7.08 -11.88 10.85
N GLN A 43 8.25 -11.37 10.48
CA GLN A 43 8.36 -10.39 9.40
C GLN A 43 7.98 -10.98 8.04
N LEU A 44 8.43 -12.20 7.72
CA LEU A 44 8.04 -12.85 6.47
C LEU A 44 6.53 -13.15 6.42
N VAL A 45 5.96 -13.67 7.52
CA VAL A 45 4.50 -13.88 7.63
C VAL A 45 3.76 -12.56 7.44
N ARG A 46 4.25 -11.45 8.01
CA ARG A 46 3.69 -10.11 7.79
C ARG A 46 3.75 -9.70 6.32
N PHE A 47 4.90 -9.86 5.65
CA PHE A 47 5.03 -9.49 4.23
C PHE A 47 4.19 -10.37 3.31
N ILE A 48 4.04 -11.67 3.60
CA ILE A 48 3.12 -12.55 2.88
C ILE A 48 1.68 -12.07 3.07
N ASN A 49 1.28 -11.75 4.31
CA ASN A 49 -0.03 -11.19 4.60
C ASN A 49 -0.26 -9.84 3.88
N GLU A 50 0.74 -8.96 3.85
CA GLU A 50 0.66 -7.69 3.11
C GLU A 50 0.64 -7.88 1.59
N ARG A 51 1.25 -8.95 1.06
CA ARG A 51 1.15 -9.29 -0.37
C ARG A 51 -0.27 -9.74 -0.71
N ASP A 52 -0.86 -10.60 0.12
CA ASP A 52 -2.13 -11.26 -0.15
C ASP A 52 -3.34 -10.35 0.15
N HIS A 53 -3.19 -9.38 1.06
CA HIS A 53 -4.27 -8.49 1.50
C HIS A 53 -3.98 -6.99 1.27
N GLY A 54 -2.83 -6.66 0.69
CA GLY A 54 -2.35 -5.31 0.48
C GLY A 54 -1.54 -4.75 1.66
N PRO A 55 -0.74 -3.69 1.44
CA PRO A 55 0.03 -3.04 2.50
C PRO A 55 -0.84 -2.59 3.68
N ARG A 56 -0.27 -2.66 4.88
CA ARG A 56 -0.96 -2.22 6.10
C ARG A 56 -1.26 -0.72 6.04
N TYR A 57 -2.51 -0.36 6.30
CA TYR A 57 -2.99 1.02 6.20
C TYR A 57 -2.49 1.88 7.36
N GLU A 58 -1.43 2.64 7.12
CA GLU A 58 -0.80 3.49 8.12
C GLU A 58 -0.41 4.83 7.48
N ILE A 59 -1.33 5.80 7.46
CA ILE A 59 -1.11 7.10 6.78
C ILE A 59 0.16 7.80 7.23
N GLY A 60 0.47 7.82 8.52
CA GLY A 60 1.70 8.43 9.02
C GLY A 60 2.99 7.76 8.53
N ARG A 61 2.92 6.47 8.19
CA ARG A 61 4.03 5.72 7.59
C ARG A 61 4.08 5.91 6.07
N TRP A 62 2.92 5.98 5.42
CA TRP A 62 2.84 6.12 3.96
C TRP A 62 3.21 7.53 3.50
N PHE A 63 2.85 8.54 4.31
CA PHE A 63 3.10 9.96 4.11
C PHE A 63 3.74 10.56 5.37
N PRO A 64 5.05 10.40 5.56
CA PRO A 64 5.76 10.99 6.70
C PRO A 64 5.60 12.51 6.73
N GLY A 65 5.39 13.08 7.92
CA GLY A 65 5.17 14.52 8.08
C GLY A 65 3.74 15.00 7.79
N CYS A 66 2.83 14.11 7.42
CA CYS A 66 1.41 14.41 7.24
C CYS A 66 0.79 15.00 8.52
N THR A 67 0.14 16.15 8.39
CA THR A 67 -0.66 16.77 9.45
C THR A 67 -1.95 15.97 9.72
N ALA A 68 -2.60 16.21 10.86
CA ALA A 68 -3.88 15.57 11.19
C ALA A 68 -5.00 15.91 10.17
N ALA A 69 -4.97 17.12 9.60
CA ALA A 69 -5.94 17.54 8.59
C ALA A 69 -5.75 16.77 7.27
N GLU A 70 -4.50 16.57 6.85
CA GLU A 70 -4.15 15.77 5.68
C GLU A 70 -4.47 14.30 5.90
N ALA A 71 -4.23 13.77 7.10
CA ALA A 71 -4.57 12.38 7.41
C ALA A 71 -6.08 12.12 7.29
N LYS A 72 -6.92 13.04 7.78
CA LYS A 72 -8.38 13.00 7.56
C LYS A 72 -8.75 13.11 6.09
N ARG A 73 -7.99 13.89 5.29
CA ARG A 73 -8.20 13.98 3.85
C ARG A 73 -7.89 12.64 3.16
N PHE A 74 -6.81 11.97 3.51
CA PHE A 74 -6.48 10.65 2.96
C PHE A 74 -7.50 9.58 3.34
N GLN A 75 -8.04 9.61 4.56
CA GLN A 75 -9.14 8.71 4.95
C GLN A 75 -10.38 8.88 4.05
N ARG A 76 -10.72 10.12 3.67
CA ARG A 76 -11.81 10.37 2.71
C ARG A 76 -11.45 9.88 1.31
N VAL A 77 -10.23 10.15 0.85
CA VAL A 77 -9.71 9.68 -0.44
C VAL A 77 -9.81 8.16 -0.57
N VAL A 78 -9.42 7.40 0.46
CA VAL A 78 -9.55 5.94 0.45
C VAL A 78 -10.99 5.50 0.27
N ARG A 79 -11.92 6.15 0.97
CA ARG A 79 -13.35 5.84 0.89
C ARG A 79 -13.91 6.14 -0.51
N ASP A 80 -13.47 7.25 -1.10
CA ASP A 80 -13.85 7.65 -2.46
C ASP A 80 -13.27 6.67 -3.51
N LEU A 81 -12.02 6.25 -3.34
CA LEU A 81 -11.37 5.25 -4.19
C LEU A 81 -12.04 3.87 -4.08
N HIS A 82 -12.46 3.49 -2.87
CA HIS A 82 -13.18 2.24 -2.64
C HIS A 82 -14.56 2.28 -3.31
N ALA A 83 -15.29 3.39 -3.17
CA ALA A 83 -16.57 3.58 -3.85
C ALA A 83 -16.43 3.59 -5.38
N ALA A 84 -15.28 4.05 -5.89
CA ALA A 84 -14.96 4.03 -7.31
C ALA A 84 -14.44 2.66 -7.81
N GLY A 85 -14.32 1.64 -6.96
CA GLY A 85 -13.82 0.31 -7.33
C GLY A 85 -12.33 0.25 -7.65
N LEU A 86 -11.54 1.24 -7.21
CA LEU A 86 -10.09 1.31 -7.47
C LEU A 86 -9.25 0.71 -6.35
N VAL A 87 -9.81 0.60 -5.16
CA VAL A 87 -9.15 -0.07 -4.03
C VAL A 87 -10.14 -0.95 -3.29
N VAL A 88 -9.64 -2.03 -2.72
CA VAL A 88 -10.35 -2.84 -1.73
C VAL A 88 -9.63 -2.74 -0.40
N GLY A 89 -10.41 -2.71 0.68
CA GLY A 89 -9.88 -2.61 2.04
C GLY A 89 -10.25 -3.83 2.87
N SER A 90 -9.30 -4.36 3.63
CA SER A 90 -9.60 -5.32 4.69
C SER A 90 -9.97 -4.57 5.97
N MET A 91 -11.03 -5.02 6.65
CA MET A 91 -11.46 -4.43 7.92
C MET A 91 -11.20 -5.41 9.07
N GLY A 92 -10.57 -4.92 10.14
CA GLY A 92 -10.50 -5.57 11.45
C GLY A 92 -11.19 -4.70 12.49
N ASP A 93 -12.13 -5.24 13.27
CA ASP A 93 -12.88 -4.50 14.30
C ASP A 93 -13.36 -3.10 13.87
N ARG A 94 -13.94 -3.01 12.67
CA ARG A 94 -14.44 -1.76 12.05
C ARG A 94 -13.35 -0.73 11.68
N ARG A 95 -12.08 -1.11 11.73
CA ARG A 95 -10.94 -0.30 11.28
C ARG A 95 -10.36 -0.89 10.01
N LEU A 96 -10.01 0.00 9.07
CA LEU A 96 -9.28 -0.37 7.87
C LEU A 96 -7.86 -0.81 8.27
N THR A 97 -7.50 -2.06 8.01
CA THR A 97 -6.19 -2.62 8.39
C THR A 97 -5.23 -2.70 7.21
N ASN A 98 -5.74 -3.05 6.04
CA ASN A 98 -4.94 -3.20 4.81
C ASN A 98 -5.72 -2.60 3.64
N VAL A 99 -5.00 -2.08 2.64
CA VAL A 99 -5.59 -1.58 1.40
C VAL A 99 -4.84 -2.18 0.23
N MET A 100 -5.57 -2.62 -0.77
CA MET A 100 -5.03 -3.21 -1.99
C MET A 100 -5.63 -2.51 -3.21
N LEU A 101 -4.83 -2.38 -4.27
CA LEU A 101 -5.32 -1.93 -5.57
C LEU A 101 -6.14 -3.05 -6.22
N THR A 102 -7.28 -2.68 -6.81
CA THR A 102 -7.94 -3.56 -7.79
C THR A 102 -7.14 -3.58 -9.10
N PRO A 103 -7.44 -4.49 -10.04
CA PRO A 103 -6.84 -4.45 -11.37
C PRO A 103 -6.98 -3.06 -12.04
N GLU A 104 -8.16 -2.45 -11.92
CA GLU A 104 -8.47 -1.12 -12.46
C GLU A 104 -7.70 -0.03 -11.73
N GLY A 105 -7.62 -0.11 -10.39
CA GLY A 105 -6.82 0.80 -9.59
C GLY A 105 -5.34 0.74 -9.90
N ARG A 106 -4.80 -0.46 -10.15
CA ARG A 106 -3.40 -0.66 -10.56
C ARG A 106 -3.14 -0.03 -11.92
N ALA A 107 -4.01 -0.27 -12.91
CA ALA A 107 -3.87 0.33 -14.23
C ALA A 107 -3.90 1.87 -14.16
N GLU A 108 -4.78 2.44 -13.34
CA GLU A 108 -4.86 3.88 -13.12
C GLU A 108 -3.62 4.43 -12.42
N ALA A 109 -3.13 3.77 -11.37
CA ALA A 109 -1.90 4.17 -10.69
C ALA A 109 -0.69 4.12 -11.62
N GLU A 110 -0.59 3.09 -12.47
CA GLU A 110 0.47 2.97 -13.46
C GLU A 110 0.40 4.07 -14.54
N ARG A 111 -0.81 4.40 -15.01
CA ARG A 111 -1.03 5.53 -15.91
C ARG A 111 -0.51 6.83 -15.30
N LEU A 112 -0.87 7.11 -14.04
CA LEU A 112 -0.44 8.30 -13.30
C LEU A 112 1.09 8.37 -13.14
N THR A 113 1.76 7.24 -12.89
CA THR A 113 3.24 7.22 -12.81
C THR A 113 3.93 7.54 -14.13
N LYS A 114 3.30 7.23 -15.28
CA LYS A 114 3.84 7.53 -16.61
C LYS A 114 3.61 9.00 -17.00
N GLU A 115 2.51 9.59 -16.55
CA GLU A 115 2.13 10.99 -16.83
C GLU A 115 2.88 12.01 -15.95
N CYS A 116 3.37 11.58 -14.79
CA CYS A 116 4.23 12.38 -13.93
C CYS A 116 5.64 11.77 -13.87
N PRO A 117 6.47 11.93 -14.93
CA PRO A 117 7.88 11.59 -14.84
C PRO A 117 8.50 12.40 -13.69
N LYS A 118 9.08 11.69 -12.70
CA LYS A 118 9.75 12.28 -11.54
C LYS A 118 10.64 13.45 -12.01
N ARG A 119 10.33 14.66 -11.55
CA ARG A 119 11.22 15.82 -11.65
C ARG A 119 12.33 15.70 -10.62
#